data_AF-A0AAV0NTN7-F1
#
_entry.id   AF-A0AAV0NTN7-F1
#
_cell.length_a   1.000
_cell.length_b   1.000
_cell.length_c   1.000
_cell.angle_alpha   90.00
_cell.angle_beta   90.00
_cell.angle_gamma   90.00
#
_symmetry.space_group_name_H-M   'P 1'
#
loop_
_entity.id
_entity.type
_entity.pdbx_description
1 polymer ?
#
loop_
_entity_poly.entity_id
_entity_poly.type
_entity_poly.pdbx_seq_one_letter_code
_entity_poly.pdbx_strand_id
1 'polypeptide(L)'
;MLLKDYGIVSGDMTYNVIHTRGNAILQQNRSMAAVPPDPFYMFQSKYPLLIIMWTFSYLSLVNLFQVIGEPVYVVGNSLGGYVALYFSATHPELVKGVTLLNATPFWGFLPNPIASPRLARVIPWSGTFPLPARVKRIMEFLWQKISDPRSIAEILKQVYADHSTDVDNVFSHIVEVTEHPAAAAAFTSIMFAPRGELSFMEALARSRMSNVPICLVYGREDPWVKPIWGLLVKRQVPEAPYYEISPAGHCPHDEVPEVVNYLLRGWIKNLESSGSFALPLLDDGQTVQTNTAKRLEFARKGSKKSVTVQFVGSGLTFWEQMKFHITSRLGKLKLI
;
A
#
# COMPACT_ATOMS: atom_id res chain seq x y z
N MET A 1 -25.34 -27.89 -17.04
CA MET A 1 -24.63 -29.18 -17.01
C MET A 1 -23.18 -28.90 -17.37
N LEU A 2 -22.25 -29.34 -16.53
CA LEU A 2 -20.81 -29.07 -16.52
C LEU A 2 -20.10 -29.24 -17.88
N LEU A 3 -19.12 -28.36 -18.14
CA LEU A 3 -17.76 -28.59 -18.66
C LEU A 3 -17.03 -27.24 -18.50
N LYS A 4 -16.23 -27.03 -17.44
CA LYS A 4 -14.83 -27.44 -17.25
C LYS A 4 -13.85 -26.65 -18.12
N ASP A 5 -12.86 -26.12 -17.40
CA ASP A 5 -11.53 -25.71 -17.85
C ASP A 5 -11.43 -24.40 -18.62
N TYR A 6 -10.99 -23.34 -17.93
CA TYR A 6 -9.76 -22.57 -18.24
C TYR A 6 -9.43 -21.72 -17.01
N GLY A 7 -8.71 -22.34 -16.07
CA GLY A 7 -8.04 -21.64 -15.00
C GLY A 7 -6.66 -21.18 -15.46
N ILE A 8 -6.32 -19.92 -15.20
CA ILE A 8 -4.94 -19.51 -14.95
C ILE A 8 -4.98 -18.56 -13.75
N VAL A 9 -4.51 -19.08 -12.62
CA VAL A 9 -4.12 -18.34 -11.43
C VAL A 9 -2.71 -17.83 -11.72
N SER A 10 -2.52 -16.53 -11.98
CA SER A 10 -1.18 -15.96 -11.83
C SER A 10 -0.96 -15.69 -10.34
N GLY A 11 0.08 -16.30 -9.79
CA GLY A 11 0.52 -16.15 -8.40
C GLY A 11 1.14 -14.78 -8.08
N ASP A 12 0.83 -13.76 -8.88
CA ASP A 12 1.50 -12.47 -8.89
C ASP A 12 0.44 -11.38 -9.16
N MET A 13 -0.35 -11.03 -8.13
CA MET A 13 -1.17 -9.81 -8.17
C MET A 13 -0.31 -8.54 -8.04
N THR A 14 0.96 -8.69 -7.70
CA THR A 14 2.00 -7.64 -7.61
C THR A 14 2.19 -6.87 -8.91
N TYR A 15 1.85 -7.47 -10.06
CA TYR A 15 2.04 -6.86 -11.37
C TYR A 15 0.76 -6.33 -12.03
N ASN A 16 -0.39 -6.41 -11.37
CA ASN A 16 -1.59 -5.67 -11.81
C ASN A 16 -1.50 -4.21 -11.36
N VAL A 17 -0.40 -3.56 -11.73
CA VAL A 17 -0.33 -2.10 -11.81
C VAL A 17 -1.20 -1.72 -13.00
N ILE A 18 -2.22 -0.90 -12.78
CA ILE A 18 -2.89 -0.21 -13.88
C ILE A 18 -1.84 0.74 -14.48
N HIS A 19 -1.14 0.27 -15.52
CA HIS A 19 -0.28 1.09 -16.35
C HIS A 19 -1.16 2.01 -17.21
N THR A 20 -1.54 3.18 -16.69
CA THR A 20 -1.92 4.28 -17.57
C THR A 20 -0.63 4.91 -18.12
N ARG A 21 -0.14 4.42 -19.27
CA ARG A 21 0.80 5.19 -20.09
C ARG A 21 0.11 6.49 -20.49
N GLY A 22 0.69 7.63 -20.12
CA GLY A 22 0.09 8.94 -20.34
C GLY A 22 -0.11 9.28 -21.82
N ASN A 23 -1.14 10.09 -22.11
CA ASN A 23 -0.95 11.43 -22.67
C ASN A 23 -2.27 12.20 -22.84
N ALA A 24 -2.16 13.51 -22.60
CA ALA A 24 -2.91 14.59 -23.22
C ALA A 24 -4.44 14.69 -22.98
N ILE A 25 -4.83 15.64 -22.12
CA ILE A 25 -5.83 16.63 -22.53
C ILE A 25 -5.15 18.00 -22.49
N LEU A 26 -4.31 18.24 -23.52
CA LEU A 26 -4.22 19.56 -24.14
C LEU A 26 -5.42 19.65 -25.08
N GLN A 27 -6.38 20.50 -24.75
CA GLN A 27 -7.33 20.98 -25.76
C GLN A 27 -6.54 21.77 -26.80
N GLN A 28 -6.34 21.20 -27.99
CA GLN A 28 -6.41 21.95 -29.25
C GLN A 28 -6.49 21.00 -30.46
N ASN A 29 -7.69 20.97 -31.05
CA ASN A 29 -8.00 20.90 -32.48
C ASN A 29 -7.17 20.03 -33.44
N ARG A 30 -7.93 19.08 -34.04
CA ARG A 30 -7.95 18.63 -35.45
C ARG A 30 -6.99 17.52 -35.93
N SER A 31 -7.67 16.47 -36.42
CA SER A 31 -7.46 15.66 -37.63
C SER A 31 -6.35 14.59 -37.70
N MET A 32 -6.83 13.34 -37.84
CA MET A 32 -6.28 12.17 -38.59
C MET A 32 -4.90 11.62 -38.14
N ALA A 33 -4.62 10.32 -38.04
CA ALA A 33 -5.25 9.11 -38.58
C ALA A 33 -4.95 7.89 -37.67
N ALA A 34 -5.78 6.88 -37.80
CA ALA A 34 -5.77 5.63 -37.03
C ALA A 34 -4.68 4.63 -37.44
N VAL A 35 -4.24 3.81 -36.48
CA VAL A 35 -3.61 2.49 -36.62
C VAL A 35 -4.21 1.59 -35.52
N PRO A 36 -4.55 0.31 -35.79
CA PRO A 36 -5.68 -0.40 -35.15
C PRO A 36 -5.41 -0.97 -33.73
N PRO A 37 -6.47 -1.35 -33.00
CA PRO A 37 -6.44 -1.69 -31.57
C PRO A 37 -6.21 -3.19 -31.33
N ASP A 38 -5.42 -3.55 -30.31
CA ASP A 38 -5.77 -4.57 -29.28
C ASP A 38 -4.56 -5.09 -28.46
N PRO A 39 -4.76 -5.69 -27.26
CA PRO A 39 -5.97 -5.73 -26.46
C PRO A 39 -5.81 -5.10 -25.06
N PHE A 40 -6.89 -4.47 -24.62
CA PHE A 40 -7.16 -4.17 -23.22
C PHE A 40 -7.14 -5.46 -22.39
N TYR A 41 -6.35 -5.50 -21.31
CA TYR A 41 -6.57 -6.46 -20.22
C TYR A 41 -7.32 -5.76 -19.09
N MET A 42 -8.63 -5.59 -19.29
CA MET A 42 -9.57 -5.45 -18.17
C MET A 42 -9.83 -6.84 -17.60
N PHE A 43 -9.20 -7.18 -16.48
CA PHE A 43 -9.57 -8.37 -15.74
C PHE A 43 -10.81 -8.08 -14.88
N GLN A 44 -11.98 -8.46 -15.39
CA GLN A 44 -13.14 -8.74 -14.55
C GLN A 44 -12.88 -10.04 -13.79
N SER A 45 -12.31 -9.91 -12.59
CA SER A 45 -12.39 -10.97 -11.59
C SER A 45 -13.86 -11.12 -11.17
N LYS A 46 -14.30 -12.34 -10.79
CA LYS A 46 -15.64 -12.61 -10.24
C LYS A 46 -15.89 -11.94 -8.86
N TYR A 47 -14.99 -11.05 -8.45
CA TYR A 47 -14.95 -10.24 -7.23
C TYR A 47 -14.48 -8.81 -7.62
N PRO A 48 -14.98 -7.75 -6.96
CA PRO A 48 -14.76 -6.36 -7.37
C PRO A 48 -13.28 -5.96 -7.45
N LEU A 49 -12.98 -4.99 -8.32
CA LEU A 49 -11.64 -4.50 -8.65
C LEU A 49 -10.79 -4.19 -7.41
N LEU A 50 -9.55 -4.69 -7.40
CA LEU A 50 -8.53 -4.46 -6.39
C LEU A 50 -7.39 -3.64 -7.01
N ILE A 51 -7.09 -2.47 -6.45
CA ILE A 51 -5.97 -1.63 -6.91
C ILE A 51 -4.85 -1.71 -5.87
N ILE A 52 -3.67 -2.18 -6.27
CA ILE A 52 -2.46 -2.20 -5.42
C ILE A 52 -1.60 -0.97 -5.76
N MET A 53 -1.44 -0.06 -4.78
CA MET A 53 -0.80 1.23 -4.97
C MET A 53 0.66 1.20 -4.50
N TRP A 54 1.58 1.56 -5.40
CA TRP A 54 2.98 1.85 -5.05
C TRP A 54 3.32 3.34 -5.11
N THR A 55 2.78 4.13 -6.07
CA THR A 55 3.20 5.53 -6.25
C THR A 55 2.18 6.41 -7.02
N PHE A 56 0.87 6.27 -6.77
CA PHE A 56 -0.07 7.24 -7.35
C PHE A 56 -0.15 8.52 -6.52
N SER A 57 -0.07 9.66 -7.21
CA SER A 57 -0.52 10.93 -6.65
C SER A 57 -2.04 10.90 -6.44
N TYR A 58 -2.55 11.64 -5.45
CA TYR A 58 -3.98 11.76 -5.15
C TYR A 58 -4.83 12.04 -6.40
N LEU A 59 -4.36 12.90 -7.31
CA LEU A 59 -5.08 13.28 -8.53
C LEU A 59 -5.20 12.12 -9.54
N SER A 60 -4.22 11.23 -9.58
CA SER A 60 -4.29 10.03 -10.42
C SER A 60 -5.38 9.08 -9.93
N LEU A 61 -5.66 9.04 -8.62
CA LEU A 61 -6.78 8.26 -8.10
C LEU A 61 -8.11 8.85 -8.55
N VAL A 62 -8.33 10.15 -8.38
CA VAL A 62 -9.58 10.80 -8.81
C VAL A 62 -9.89 10.47 -10.27
N ASN A 63 -8.90 10.58 -11.16
CA ASN A 63 -9.06 10.25 -12.57
C ASN A 63 -9.34 8.77 -12.82
N LEU A 64 -8.68 7.86 -12.10
CA LEU A 64 -8.88 6.42 -12.22
C LEU A 64 -10.31 6.02 -11.80
N PHE A 65 -10.79 6.56 -10.69
CA PHE A 65 -12.15 6.28 -10.21
C PHE A 65 -13.23 6.87 -11.13
N GLN A 66 -12.97 8.01 -11.76
CA GLN A 66 -13.84 8.54 -12.81
C GLN A 66 -13.96 7.59 -14.01
N VAL A 67 -12.91 6.85 -14.35
CA VAL A 67 -12.93 5.85 -15.43
C VAL A 67 -13.61 4.56 -15.01
N ILE A 68 -13.41 4.10 -13.77
CA ILE A 68 -14.01 2.86 -13.27
C ILE A 68 -15.53 2.99 -13.14
N GLY A 69 -16.02 4.15 -12.68
CA GLY A 69 -17.46 4.45 -12.60
C GLY A 69 -18.22 3.73 -11.48
N GLU A 70 -17.55 2.94 -10.64
CA GLU A 70 -18.12 2.29 -9.46
C GLU A 70 -17.16 2.32 -8.26
N PRO A 71 -17.68 2.20 -7.02
CA PRO A 71 -16.83 2.14 -5.83
C PRO A 71 -15.96 0.87 -5.80
N VAL A 72 -14.70 0.97 -5.38
CA VAL A 72 -13.75 -0.16 -5.37
C VAL A 72 -13.04 -0.37 -4.03
N TYR A 73 -12.37 -1.52 -3.90
CA TYR A 73 -11.45 -1.78 -2.80
C TYR A 73 -10.06 -1.23 -3.13
N VAL A 74 -9.50 -0.46 -2.20
CA VAL A 74 -8.18 0.18 -2.37
C VAL A 74 -7.17 -0.50 -1.47
N VAL A 75 -5.99 -0.81 -2.00
CA VAL A 75 -4.88 -1.38 -1.24
C VAL A 75 -3.66 -0.51 -1.47
N GLY A 76 -3.05 0.00 -0.40
CA GLY A 76 -1.85 0.82 -0.52
C GLY A 76 -0.72 0.32 0.33
N ASN A 77 0.47 0.18 -0.26
CA ASN A 77 1.69 -0.10 0.47
C ASN A 77 2.41 1.19 0.88
N SER A 78 2.92 1.27 2.11
CA SER A 78 3.79 2.38 2.55
C SER A 78 3.14 3.75 2.32
N LEU A 79 3.78 4.64 1.54
CA LEU A 79 3.20 5.92 1.10
C LEU A 79 1.88 5.74 0.35
N GLY A 80 1.75 4.69 -0.47
CA GLY A 80 0.50 4.34 -1.13
C GLY A 80 -0.63 4.09 -0.13
N GLY A 81 -0.34 3.53 1.05
CA GLY A 81 -1.31 3.33 2.13
C GLY A 81 -1.77 4.66 2.77
N TYR A 82 -0.86 5.60 2.96
CA TYR A 82 -1.20 6.97 3.39
C TYR A 82 -2.14 7.65 2.39
N VAL A 83 -1.81 7.58 1.10
CA VAL A 83 -2.63 8.17 0.03
C VAL A 83 -3.98 7.47 -0.10
N ALA A 84 -4.02 6.14 -0.01
CA ALA A 84 -5.25 5.35 -0.04
C ALA A 84 -6.21 5.74 1.08
N LEU A 85 -5.69 5.88 2.32
CA LEU A 85 -6.49 6.29 3.47
C LEU A 85 -7.01 7.72 3.30
N TYR A 86 -6.14 8.64 2.87
CA TYR A 86 -6.52 10.02 2.60
C TYR A 86 -7.63 10.10 1.54
N PHE A 87 -7.50 9.34 0.46
CA PHE A 87 -8.52 9.24 -0.58
C PHE A 87 -9.83 8.68 -0.03
N SER A 88 -9.79 7.60 0.76
CA SER A 88 -11.01 7.04 1.37
C SER A 88 -11.70 8.00 2.34
N ALA A 89 -10.95 8.88 3.01
CA ALA A 89 -11.51 9.89 3.90
C ALA A 89 -12.19 11.04 3.13
N THR A 90 -11.67 11.39 1.96
CA THR A 90 -12.12 12.53 1.16
C THR A 90 -13.17 12.17 0.11
N HIS A 91 -13.15 10.93 -0.36
CA HIS A 91 -14.07 10.35 -1.34
C HIS A 91 -14.65 9.01 -0.86
N PRO A 92 -15.30 8.96 0.32
CA PRO A 92 -15.83 7.71 0.88
C PRO A 92 -16.86 7.04 -0.04
N GLU A 93 -17.59 7.81 -0.85
CA GLU A 93 -18.57 7.33 -1.83
C GLU A 93 -17.94 6.47 -2.93
N LEU A 94 -16.63 6.61 -3.16
CA LEU A 94 -15.89 5.86 -4.18
C LEU A 94 -15.16 4.64 -3.60
N VAL A 95 -15.16 4.42 -2.28
CA VAL A 95 -14.32 3.40 -1.64
C VAL A 95 -15.17 2.39 -0.87
N LYS A 96 -15.16 1.13 -1.31
CA LYS A 96 -15.81 0.00 -0.60
C LYS A 96 -15.05 -0.47 0.63
N GLY A 97 -13.76 -0.17 0.70
CA GLY A 97 -12.87 -0.50 1.80
C GLY A 97 -11.42 -0.20 1.45
N VAL A 98 -10.60 0.05 2.46
CA VAL A 98 -9.18 0.34 2.33
C VAL A 98 -8.32 -0.65 3.10
N THR A 99 -7.33 -1.24 2.44
CA THR A 99 -6.27 -2.04 3.08
C THR A 99 -4.99 -1.22 3.19
N LEU A 100 -4.48 -1.12 4.40
CA LEU A 100 -3.19 -0.51 4.73
C LEU A 100 -2.12 -1.62 4.80
N LEU A 101 -1.33 -1.76 3.73
CA LEU A 101 -0.15 -2.61 3.71
C LEU A 101 1.05 -1.81 4.20
N ASN A 102 1.63 -2.17 5.35
CA ASN A 102 2.81 -1.49 5.92
C ASN A 102 2.74 0.06 5.80
N ALA A 103 1.56 0.64 5.99
CA ALA A 103 1.29 2.02 5.57
C ALA A 103 2.05 3.02 6.46
N THR A 104 2.69 3.99 5.83
CA THR A 104 3.36 5.07 6.58
C THR A 104 2.30 5.98 7.22
N PRO A 105 2.45 6.31 8.51
CA PRO A 105 1.50 7.16 9.23
C PRO A 105 1.70 8.66 8.98
N PHE A 106 2.71 9.05 8.20
CA PHE A 106 2.97 10.44 7.86
C PHE A 106 3.64 10.57 6.49
N TRP A 107 3.27 11.62 5.78
CA TRP A 107 3.99 12.12 4.62
C TRP A 107 3.77 13.63 4.49
N GLY A 108 4.73 14.30 3.85
CA GLY A 108 4.77 15.75 3.73
C GLY A 108 5.30 16.41 5.02
N PHE A 109 6.42 17.11 4.89
CA PHE A 109 7.05 17.81 6.02
C PHE A 109 6.90 19.33 5.91
N LEU A 110 6.48 19.82 4.75
CA LEU A 110 6.20 21.24 4.56
C LEU A 110 4.79 21.61 5.09
N PRO A 111 4.59 22.84 5.57
CA PRO A 111 3.30 23.34 6.01
C PRO A 111 2.26 23.25 4.90
N ASN A 112 1.05 22.81 5.24
CA ASN A 112 -0.07 22.86 4.31
C ASN A 112 -0.49 24.34 4.09
N PRO A 113 -0.60 24.84 2.85
CA PRO A 113 -0.98 26.22 2.57
C PRO A 113 -2.40 26.60 3.00
N ILE A 114 -3.32 25.64 3.04
CA ILE A 114 -4.73 25.82 3.42
C ILE A 114 -4.86 25.78 4.94
N ALA A 115 -4.31 24.74 5.58
CA ALA A 115 -4.38 24.57 7.04
C ALA A 115 -3.44 25.53 7.80
N SER A 116 -2.37 26.01 7.19
CA SER A 116 -1.37 26.89 7.82
C SER A 116 -0.84 28.00 6.89
N PRO A 117 -1.69 28.96 6.46
CA PRO A 117 -1.32 29.94 5.42
C PRO A 117 -0.18 30.90 5.81
N ARG A 118 0.02 31.17 7.09
CA ARG A 118 1.12 32.02 7.58
C ARG A 118 2.46 31.30 7.51
N LEU A 119 2.48 30.04 7.93
CA LEU A 119 3.69 29.22 7.93
C LEU A 119 4.06 28.78 6.50
N ALA A 120 3.09 28.50 5.64
CA ALA A 120 3.36 28.18 4.24
C ALA A 120 3.97 29.34 3.45
N ARG A 121 3.63 30.60 3.80
CA ARG A 121 4.19 31.80 3.13
C ARG A 121 5.69 31.97 3.29
N VAL A 122 6.30 31.38 4.32
CA VAL A 122 7.76 31.43 4.50
C VAL A 122 8.49 30.40 3.63
N ILE A 123 7.75 29.46 3.03
CA ILE A 123 8.30 28.43 2.15
C ILE A 123 8.03 28.86 0.70
N PRO A 124 9.07 29.15 -0.09
CA PRO A 124 8.91 29.73 -1.42
C PRO A 124 8.33 28.76 -2.45
N TRP A 125 8.34 27.45 -2.17
CA TRP A 125 7.91 26.41 -3.10
C TRP A 125 7.60 25.09 -2.38
N SER A 126 6.57 24.36 -2.81
CA SER A 126 6.05 23.15 -2.13
C SER A 126 5.75 22.01 -3.10
N GLY A 127 6.75 21.54 -3.85
CA GLY A 127 6.60 20.35 -4.70
C GLY A 127 5.85 20.57 -6.02
N THR A 128 5.43 21.81 -6.33
CA THR A 128 4.63 22.12 -7.54
C THR A 128 5.50 22.22 -8.80
N PHE A 129 4.88 22.02 -9.97
CA PHE A 129 5.55 22.24 -11.26
C PHE A 129 5.31 23.67 -11.79
N PRO A 130 6.28 24.26 -12.51
CA PRO A 130 7.63 23.75 -12.79
C PRO A 130 8.55 23.82 -11.56
N LEU A 131 9.53 22.91 -11.50
CA LEU A 131 10.50 22.87 -10.38
C LEU A 131 11.45 24.08 -10.42
N PRO A 132 11.73 24.76 -9.29
CA PRO A 132 12.73 25.83 -9.23
C PRO A 132 14.10 25.33 -9.69
N ALA A 133 14.80 26.11 -10.52
CA ALA A 133 16.04 25.67 -11.19
C ALA A 133 17.13 25.16 -10.21
N ARG A 134 17.29 25.82 -9.05
CA ARG A 134 18.24 25.38 -8.01
C ARG A 134 17.83 24.05 -7.38
N VAL A 135 16.55 23.88 -7.08
CA VAL A 135 15.99 22.63 -6.52
C VAL A 135 16.13 21.50 -7.53
N LYS A 136 15.72 21.74 -8.78
CA LYS A 136 15.85 20.78 -9.89
C LYS A 136 17.27 20.24 -9.99
N ARG A 137 18.29 21.11 -10.03
CA ARG A 137 19.70 20.69 -10.14
C ARG A 137 20.17 19.84 -8.96
N ILE A 138 19.83 20.24 -7.72
CA ILE A 138 20.21 19.49 -6.51
C ILE A 138 19.53 18.12 -6.50
N MET A 139 18.24 18.09 -6.83
CA MET A 139 17.46 16.86 -6.78
C MET A 139 17.75 15.92 -7.94
N GLU A 140 18.12 16.42 -9.11
CA GLU A 140 18.65 15.59 -10.21
C GLU A 140 19.94 14.90 -9.78
N PHE A 141 20.86 15.60 -9.11
CA PHE A 141 22.08 14.98 -8.58
C PHE A 141 21.78 13.91 -7.52
N LEU A 142 20.84 14.19 -6.60
CA LEU A 142 20.40 13.20 -5.62
C LEU A 142 19.72 12.00 -6.29
N TRP A 143 18.87 12.26 -7.28
CA TRP A 143 18.16 11.24 -8.05
C TRP A 143 19.13 10.26 -8.68
N GLN A 144 20.19 10.73 -9.35
CA GLN A 144 21.21 9.87 -9.95
C GLN A 144 21.82 8.87 -8.96
N LYS A 145 21.98 9.25 -7.68
CA LYS A 145 22.47 8.33 -6.64
C LYS A 145 21.41 7.32 -6.20
N ILE A 146 20.15 7.75 -6.09
CA ILE A 146 19.04 6.91 -5.63
C ILE A 146 18.63 5.91 -6.72
N SER A 147 18.60 6.35 -7.98
CA SER A 147 18.27 5.54 -9.16
C SER A 147 19.44 4.68 -9.65
N ASP A 148 20.61 4.79 -9.03
CA ASP A 148 21.73 3.89 -9.36
C ASP A 148 21.31 2.44 -9.06
N PRO A 149 21.50 1.50 -10.00
CA PRO A 149 21.10 0.11 -9.82
C PRO A 149 21.68 -0.54 -8.56
N ARG A 150 22.87 -0.13 -8.09
CA ARG A 150 23.45 -0.67 -6.84
C ARG A 150 22.67 -0.16 -5.64
N SER A 151 22.31 1.12 -5.63
CA SER A 151 21.45 1.70 -4.58
C SER A 151 20.08 1.02 -4.52
N ILE A 152 19.45 0.77 -5.68
CA ILE A 152 18.18 0.05 -5.77
C ILE A 152 18.32 -1.37 -5.20
N ALA A 153 19.38 -2.09 -5.58
CA ALA A 153 19.64 -3.44 -5.05
C ALA A 153 19.85 -3.45 -3.53
N GLU A 154 20.57 -2.47 -2.97
CA GLU A 154 20.75 -2.34 -1.53
C GLU A 154 19.45 -2.00 -0.80
N ILE A 155 18.59 -1.17 -1.39
CA ILE A 155 17.24 -0.90 -0.85
C ILE A 155 16.41 -2.19 -0.85
N LEU A 156 16.38 -2.95 -1.95
CA LEU A 156 15.65 -4.22 -2.01
C LEU A 156 16.15 -5.21 -0.96
N LYS A 157 17.47 -5.33 -0.77
CA LYS A 157 18.06 -6.14 0.31
C LYS A 157 17.62 -5.68 1.70
N GLN A 158 17.46 -4.37 1.90
CA GLN A 158 17.01 -3.86 3.19
C GLN A 158 15.53 -4.19 3.44
N VAL A 159 14.66 -3.96 2.45
CA VAL A 159 13.21 -3.95 2.64
C VAL A 159 12.56 -5.34 2.64
N TYR A 160 13.25 -6.36 2.12
CA TYR A 160 12.78 -7.75 2.12
C TYR A 160 13.35 -8.50 3.32
N ALA A 161 12.51 -9.25 4.02
CA ALA A 161 12.94 -10.13 5.10
C ALA A 161 13.43 -11.49 4.57
N ASP A 162 12.79 -12.03 3.53
CA ASP A 162 13.22 -13.27 2.88
C ASP A 162 14.11 -12.98 1.67
N HIS A 163 15.43 -13.00 1.86
CA HIS A 163 16.42 -12.79 0.80
C HIS A 163 16.52 -13.96 -0.21
N SER A 164 15.75 -15.04 -0.04
CA SER A 164 15.56 -16.05 -1.09
C SER A 164 14.47 -15.67 -2.10
N THR A 165 13.74 -14.58 -1.84
CA THR A 165 12.74 -14.05 -2.78
C THR A 165 13.46 -13.56 -4.03
N ASP A 166 13.06 -14.12 -5.18
CA ASP A 166 13.52 -13.65 -6.47
C ASP A 166 12.87 -12.30 -6.77
N VAL A 167 13.71 -11.26 -6.70
CA VAL A 167 13.34 -9.87 -6.93
C VAL A 167 13.84 -9.35 -8.26
N ASP A 168 14.38 -10.20 -9.15
CA ASP A 168 15.01 -9.76 -10.40
C ASP A 168 14.00 -9.00 -11.27
N ASN A 169 12.79 -9.52 -11.37
CA ASN A 169 11.74 -8.87 -12.13
C ASN A 169 11.31 -7.52 -11.50
N VAL A 170 11.20 -7.45 -10.17
CA VAL A 170 10.90 -6.18 -9.46
C VAL A 170 12.02 -5.17 -9.68
N PHE A 171 13.27 -5.61 -9.55
CA PHE A 171 14.46 -4.81 -9.76
C PHE A 171 14.50 -4.22 -11.17
N SER A 172 14.33 -5.05 -12.21
CA SER A 172 14.32 -4.59 -13.60
C SER A 172 13.25 -3.55 -13.86
N HIS A 173 12.03 -3.75 -13.34
CA HIS A 173 10.96 -2.75 -13.49
C HIS A 173 11.26 -1.44 -12.76
N ILE A 174 11.85 -1.48 -11.55
CA ILE A 174 12.24 -0.27 -10.84
C ILE A 174 13.29 0.49 -11.65
N VAL A 175 14.30 -0.21 -12.17
CA VAL A 175 15.33 0.41 -13.03
C VAL A 175 14.69 1.07 -14.24
N GLU A 176 13.84 0.36 -15.00
CA GLU A 176 13.13 0.91 -16.17
C GLU A 176 12.32 2.16 -15.81
N VAL A 177 11.56 2.13 -14.72
CA VAL A 177 10.77 3.28 -14.27
C VAL A 177 11.65 4.47 -13.90
N THR A 178 12.81 4.23 -13.30
CA THR A 178 13.74 5.30 -12.88
C THR A 178 14.44 5.99 -14.05
N GLU A 179 14.53 5.34 -15.21
CA GLU A 179 15.09 5.91 -16.44
C GLU A 179 14.13 6.89 -17.14
N HIS A 180 12.85 6.92 -16.76
CA HIS A 180 11.88 7.82 -17.36
C HIS A 180 12.31 9.29 -17.20
N PRO A 181 12.27 10.14 -18.26
CA PRO A 181 12.77 11.52 -18.19
C PRO A 181 12.11 12.39 -17.10
N ALA A 182 10.88 12.05 -16.70
CA ALA A 182 10.15 12.73 -15.65
C ALA A 182 10.39 12.18 -14.23
N ALA A 183 11.13 11.08 -14.05
CA ALA A 183 11.22 10.36 -12.78
C ALA A 183 11.85 11.21 -11.67
N ALA A 184 12.98 11.86 -11.95
CA ALA A 184 13.64 12.79 -11.01
C ALA A 184 12.69 13.91 -10.57
N ALA A 185 11.91 14.43 -11.52
CA ALA A 185 11.00 15.53 -11.26
C ALA A 185 9.77 15.10 -10.44
N ALA A 186 9.24 13.91 -10.73
CA ALA A 186 8.18 13.28 -9.95
C ALA A 186 8.63 12.98 -8.52
N PHE A 187 9.80 12.37 -8.33
CA PHE A 187 10.39 12.14 -7.02
C PHE A 187 10.55 13.44 -6.23
N THR A 188 11.07 14.49 -6.88
CA THR A 188 11.21 15.81 -6.28
C THR A 188 9.87 16.38 -5.83
N SER A 189 8.83 16.26 -6.65
CA SER A 189 7.48 16.70 -6.28
C SER A 189 6.96 15.96 -5.04
N ILE A 190 7.14 14.63 -4.99
CA ILE A 190 6.70 13.78 -3.86
C ILE A 190 7.44 14.14 -2.56
N MET A 191 8.76 14.33 -2.63
CA MET A 191 9.60 14.66 -1.47
C MET A 191 9.31 16.04 -0.88
N PHE A 192 8.93 17.00 -1.73
CA PHE A 192 8.59 18.36 -1.33
C PHE A 192 7.08 18.62 -1.29
N ALA A 193 6.25 17.56 -1.33
CA ALA A 193 4.83 17.70 -1.16
C ALA A 193 4.53 18.28 0.23
N PRO A 194 3.63 19.27 0.35
CA PRO A 194 3.16 19.73 1.64
C PRO A 194 2.37 18.64 2.34
N ARG A 195 2.19 18.80 3.65
CA ARG A 195 1.24 17.96 4.41
C ARG A 195 -0.13 17.99 3.76
N GLY A 196 -0.82 16.85 3.76
CA GLY A 196 -2.25 16.80 3.43
C GLY A 196 -3.06 17.71 4.35
N GLU A 197 -4.29 18.04 3.94
CA GLU A 197 -5.21 18.81 4.80
C GLU A 197 -5.61 18.00 6.03
N LEU A 198 -5.77 16.69 5.84
CA LEU A 198 -5.96 15.71 6.90
C LEU A 198 -4.62 15.07 7.27
N SER A 199 -4.33 15.01 8.56
CA SER A 199 -3.34 14.07 9.10
C SER A 199 -3.82 12.62 8.91
N PHE A 200 -2.91 11.67 9.03
CA PHE A 200 -3.24 10.25 8.92
C PHE A 200 -4.30 9.80 9.93
N MET A 201 -4.23 10.30 11.17
CA MET A 201 -5.22 9.98 12.21
C MET A 201 -6.58 10.63 11.96
N GLU A 202 -6.61 11.85 11.40
CA GLU A 202 -7.87 12.48 10.99
C GLU A 202 -8.49 11.76 9.79
N ALA A 203 -7.68 11.35 8.81
CA ALA A 203 -8.14 10.53 7.69
C ALA A 203 -8.70 9.18 8.17
N LEU A 204 -8.05 8.55 9.15
CA LEU A 204 -8.52 7.32 9.79
C LEU A 204 -9.87 7.52 10.48
N ALA A 205 -9.99 8.57 11.32
CA ALA A 205 -11.23 8.90 12.01
C ALA A 205 -12.38 9.21 11.03
N ARG A 206 -12.10 9.97 9.97
CA ARG A 206 -13.09 10.34 8.95
C ARG A 206 -13.54 9.14 8.12
N SER A 207 -12.62 8.25 7.75
CA SER A 207 -12.94 7.01 7.03
C SER A 207 -13.85 6.12 7.89
N ARG A 208 -13.52 5.97 9.18
CA ARG A 208 -14.37 5.26 10.16
C ARG A 208 -15.76 5.89 10.29
N MET A 209 -15.85 7.21 10.47
CA MET A 209 -17.13 7.94 10.58
C MET A 209 -18.00 7.79 9.32
N SER A 210 -17.36 7.60 8.16
CA SER A 210 -18.03 7.40 6.88
C SER A 210 -18.34 5.92 6.59
N ASN A 211 -18.16 5.03 7.58
CA ASN A 211 -18.33 3.58 7.47
C ASN A 211 -17.48 2.92 6.38
N VAL A 212 -16.34 3.49 6.02
CA VAL A 212 -15.39 2.83 5.11
C VAL A 212 -14.63 1.75 5.91
N PRO A 213 -14.76 0.46 5.55
CA PRO A 213 -14.05 -0.61 6.23
C PRO A 213 -12.54 -0.50 6.04
N ILE A 214 -11.77 -0.76 7.10
CA ILE A 214 -10.31 -0.68 7.11
C ILE A 214 -9.72 -2.06 7.45
N CYS A 215 -8.72 -2.52 6.70
CA CYS A 215 -7.93 -3.72 6.98
C CYS A 215 -6.45 -3.38 7.07
N LEU A 216 -5.74 -4.02 8.00
CA LEU A 216 -4.31 -3.83 8.21
C LEU A 216 -3.57 -5.14 7.92
N VAL A 217 -2.53 -5.10 7.09
CA VAL A 217 -1.64 -6.25 6.87
C VAL A 217 -0.20 -5.74 6.88
N TYR A 218 0.58 -6.20 7.86
CA TYR A 218 1.95 -5.73 8.06
C TYR A 218 2.92 -6.90 8.01
N GLY A 219 4.06 -6.71 7.37
CA GLY A 219 5.22 -7.58 7.59
C GLY A 219 5.82 -7.31 8.98
N ARG A 220 6.04 -8.35 9.77
CA ARG A 220 6.53 -8.24 11.15
C ARG A 220 7.97 -7.75 11.19
N GLU A 221 8.76 -8.11 10.18
CA GLU A 221 10.18 -7.77 10.06
C GLU A 221 10.43 -6.48 9.26
N ASP A 222 9.39 -5.68 8.99
CA ASP A 222 9.54 -4.41 8.28
C ASP A 222 10.55 -3.47 8.98
N PRO A 223 11.66 -3.10 8.32
CA PRO A 223 12.67 -2.20 8.88
C PRO A 223 12.25 -0.72 8.87
N TRP A 224 11.33 -0.33 8.00
CA TRP A 224 10.91 1.04 7.73
C TRP A 224 9.64 1.40 8.51
N VAL A 225 8.57 0.62 8.35
CA VAL A 225 7.28 0.86 9.00
C VAL A 225 6.96 -0.29 9.94
N LYS A 226 7.55 -0.22 11.14
CA LYS A 226 7.39 -1.25 12.17
C LYS A 226 5.91 -1.48 12.55
N PRO A 227 5.51 -2.72 12.91
CA PRO A 227 4.14 -3.06 13.32
C PRO A 227 3.53 -2.20 14.43
N ILE A 228 4.34 -1.48 15.21
CA ILE A 228 3.85 -0.49 16.20
C ILE A 228 2.87 0.52 15.59
N TRP A 229 3.03 0.89 14.32
CA TRP A 229 2.10 1.79 13.64
C TRP A 229 0.75 1.14 13.37
N GLY A 230 0.73 -0.13 12.94
CA GLY A 230 -0.50 -0.91 12.81
C GLY A 230 -1.23 -1.06 14.16
N LEU A 231 -0.49 -1.25 15.26
CA LEU A 231 -1.07 -1.27 16.61
C LEU A 231 -1.69 0.07 17.02
N LEU A 232 -1.08 1.21 16.62
CA LEU A 232 -1.67 2.53 16.87
C LEU A 232 -2.96 2.74 16.06
N VAL A 233 -3.01 2.27 14.82
CA VAL A 233 -4.24 2.27 14.01
C VAL A 233 -5.30 1.38 14.64
N LYS A 234 -4.94 0.16 15.04
CA LYS A 234 -5.84 -0.79 15.72
C LYS A 234 -6.42 -0.23 17.02
N ARG A 235 -5.70 0.62 17.75
CA ARG A 235 -6.23 1.32 18.94
C ARG A 235 -7.34 2.32 18.61
N GLN A 236 -7.26 3.00 17.47
CA GLN A 236 -8.29 3.95 17.02
C GLN A 236 -9.42 3.25 16.24
N VAL A 237 -9.11 2.14 15.61
CA VAL A 237 -10.04 1.31 14.83
C VAL A 237 -10.02 -0.14 15.32
N PRO A 238 -10.50 -0.43 16.56
CA PRO A 238 -10.45 -1.77 17.15
C PRO A 238 -11.17 -2.85 16.33
N GLU A 239 -12.18 -2.50 15.56
CA GLU A 239 -12.91 -3.41 14.67
C GLU A 239 -12.11 -3.80 13.41
N ALA A 240 -11.11 -3.01 13.00
CA ALA A 240 -10.34 -3.29 11.79
C ALA A 240 -9.57 -4.61 11.94
N PRO A 241 -9.73 -5.61 11.05
CA PRO A 241 -8.88 -6.78 11.06
C PRO A 241 -7.43 -6.37 10.87
N TYR A 242 -6.54 -6.93 11.70
CA TYR A 242 -5.11 -6.66 11.63
C TYR A 242 -4.32 -7.96 11.63
N TYR A 243 -3.52 -8.14 10.58
CA TYR A 243 -2.65 -9.28 10.37
C TYR A 243 -1.19 -8.84 10.37
N GLU A 244 -0.36 -9.50 11.19
CA GLU A 244 1.10 -9.45 11.11
C GLU A 244 1.62 -10.74 10.49
N ILE A 245 2.46 -10.66 9.46
CA ILE A 245 3.01 -11.82 8.75
C ILE A 245 4.51 -11.94 9.04
N SER A 246 4.97 -13.15 9.39
CA SER A 246 6.39 -13.44 9.66
C SER A 246 6.82 -14.79 9.06
N PRO A 247 7.94 -14.88 8.34
CA PRO A 247 8.78 -13.77 7.92
C PRO A 247 8.11 -12.94 6.80
N ALA A 248 8.09 -11.62 6.94
CA ALA A 248 7.81 -10.66 5.87
C ALA A 248 8.29 -9.25 6.26
N GLY A 249 8.89 -8.53 5.31
CA GLY A 249 9.43 -7.18 5.48
C GLY A 249 8.46 -6.08 5.06
N HIS A 250 8.98 -5.05 4.39
CA HIS A 250 8.21 -3.87 3.96
C HIS A 250 7.27 -4.17 2.78
N CYS A 251 7.53 -5.24 2.03
CA CYS A 251 6.80 -5.59 0.82
C CYS A 251 6.12 -6.97 0.97
N PRO A 252 5.25 -7.18 1.97
CA PRO A 252 4.68 -8.51 2.23
C PRO A 252 3.87 -9.06 1.05
N HIS A 253 3.29 -8.18 0.24
CA HIS A 253 2.51 -8.55 -0.94
C HIS A 253 3.39 -9.06 -2.10
N ASP A 254 4.70 -8.81 -2.08
CA ASP A 254 5.66 -9.37 -3.04
C ASP A 254 6.44 -10.56 -2.46
N GLU A 255 6.77 -10.51 -1.17
CA GLU A 255 7.46 -11.60 -0.46
C GLU A 255 6.57 -12.83 -0.28
N VAL A 256 5.30 -12.61 0.09
CA VAL A 256 4.35 -13.67 0.43
C VAL A 256 2.97 -13.40 -0.20
N PRO A 257 2.90 -13.22 -1.55
CA PRO A 257 1.69 -12.84 -2.28
C PRO A 257 0.55 -13.83 -2.04
N GLU A 258 0.84 -15.13 -1.88
CA GLU A 258 -0.15 -16.17 -1.63
C GLU A 258 -0.92 -15.88 -0.33
N VAL A 259 -0.19 -15.46 0.71
CA VAL A 259 -0.74 -15.18 2.03
C VAL A 259 -1.48 -13.84 2.02
N VAL A 260 -0.88 -12.79 1.46
CA VAL A 260 -1.55 -11.49 1.35
C VAL A 260 -2.84 -11.60 0.54
N ASN A 261 -2.82 -12.30 -0.59
CA ASN A 261 -4.00 -12.52 -1.42
C ASN A 261 -5.08 -13.34 -0.69
N TYR A 262 -4.70 -14.35 0.07
CA TYR A 262 -5.62 -15.10 0.92
C TYR A 262 -6.32 -14.19 1.94
N LEU A 263 -5.57 -13.32 2.63
CA LEU A 263 -6.10 -12.39 3.61
C LEU A 263 -7.04 -11.36 2.97
N LEU A 264 -6.63 -10.74 1.86
CA LEU A 264 -7.43 -9.72 1.18
C LEU A 264 -8.72 -10.29 0.61
N ARG A 265 -8.66 -11.45 -0.06
CA ARG A 265 -9.85 -12.10 -0.63
C ARG A 265 -10.83 -12.51 0.46
N GLY A 266 -10.35 -13.04 1.58
CA GLY A 266 -11.21 -13.41 2.69
C GLY A 266 -11.85 -12.20 3.36
N TRP A 267 -11.12 -11.09 3.52
CA TRP A 267 -11.68 -9.85 4.04
C TRP A 267 -12.74 -9.25 3.11
N ILE A 268 -12.47 -9.17 1.81
CA ILE A 268 -13.46 -8.69 0.82
C ILE A 268 -14.70 -9.58 0.84
N LYS A 269 -14.53 -10.90 0.89
CA LYS A 269 -15.65 -11.84 0.98
C LYS A 269 -16.47 -11.66 2.26
N ASN A 270 -15.82 -11.42 3.39
CA ASN A 270 -16.49 -11.08 4.65
C ASN A 270 -17.36 -9.82 4.49
N LEU A 271 -16.83 -8.75 3.89
CA LEU A 271 -17.56 -7.50 3.67
C LEU A 271 -18.74 -7.67 2.70
N GLU A 272 -18.51 -8.26 1.53
CA GLU A 272 -19.54 -8.46 0.49
C GLU A 272 -20.66 -9.41 0.95
N SER A 273 -20.38 -10.26 1.95
CA SER A 273 -21.39 -11.15 2.56
C SER A 273 -22.00 -10.60 3.86
N SER A 274 -21.74 -9.34 4.20
CA SER A 274 -22.19 -8.71 5.44
C SER A 274 -21.84 -9.52 6.70
N GLY A 275 -20.64 -10.10 6.73
CA GLY A 275 -20.12 -10.88 7.85
C GLY A 275 -20.52 -12.36 7.86
N SER A 276 -21.28 -12.84 6.88
CA SER A 276 -21.69 -14.26 6.82
C SER A 276 -20.52 -15.23 6.61
N PHE A 277 -19.43 -14.77 5.99
CA PHE A 277 -18.15 -15.49 5.96
C PHE A 277 -17.21 -14.95 7.02
N ALA A 278 -16.63 -15.83 7.85
CA ALA A 278 -15.62 -15.43 8.83
C ALA A 278 -14.39 -14.76 8.18
N LEU A 279 -13.75 -13.87 8.94
CA LEU A 279 -12.47 -13.28 8.55
C LEU A 279 -11.39 -14.37 8.47
N PRO A 280 -10.39 -14.20 7.59
CA PRO A 280 -9.22 -15.08 7.58
C PRO A 280 -8.65 -15.29 8.99
N LEU A 281 -8.29 -16.54 9.27
CA LEU A 281 -7.76 -17.04 10.54
C LEU A 281 -8.75 -17.15 11.70
N LEU A 282 -9.92 -16.53 11.64
CA LEU A 282 -10.98 -16.69 12.63
C LEU A 282 -11.94 -17.81 12.21
N ASP A 283 -12.32 -18.67 13.15
CA ASP A 283 -13.34 -19.69 12.92
C ASP A 283 -14.75 -19.09 13.18
N ASP A 284 -15.80 -19.75 12.68
CA ASP A 284 -17.19 -19.28 12.89
C ASP A 284 -17.50 -19.15 14.40
N GLY A 285 -17.75 -17.91 14.85
CA GLY A 285 -18.01 -17.59 16.26
C GLY A 285 -16.81 -17.06 17.05
N GLN A 286 -15.59 -17.05 16.50
CA GLN A 286 -14.47 -16.33 17.12
C GLN A 286 -14.64 -14.81 16.97
N THR A 287 -14.67 -14.10 18.09
CA THR A 287 -14.78 -12.63 18.08
C THR A 287 -13.46 -11.98 17.71
N VAL A 288 -13.52 -10.78 17.11
CA VAL A 288 -12.36 -9.91 16.80
C VAL A 288 -11.57 -9.49 18.06
N GLN A 289 -11.88 -10.01 19.24
CA GLN A 289 -11.28 -9.63 20.52
C GLN A 289 -10.00 -10.40 20.84
N THR A 290 -9.85 -11.65 20.40
CA THR A 290 -8.71 -12.50 20.78
C THR A 290 -7.58 -12.47 19.76
N ASN A 291 -6.34 -12.43 20.23
CA ASN A 291 -5.18 -12.68 19.39
C ASN A 291 -5.17 -14.14 18.93
N THR A 292 -4.83 -14.40 17.67
CA THR A 292 -4.72 -15.76 17.14
C THR A 292 -3.54 -15.83 16.18
N ALA A 293 -2.73 -16.88 16.26
CA ALA A 293 -1.65 -17.11 15.33
C ALA A 293 -1.87 -18.44 14.63
N LYS A 294 -1.77 -18.46 13.30
CA LYS A 294 -1.81 -19.69 12.50
C LYS A 294 -0.59 -19.73 11.58
N ARG A 295 0.00 -20.92 11.46
CA ARG A 295 1.05 -21.17 10.48
C ARG A 295 0.39 -21.54 9.15
N LEU A 296 0.73 -20.81 8.09
CA LEU A 296 0.24 -21.03 6.74
C LEU A 296 1.37 -21.57 5.88
N GLU A 297 1.11 -22.67 5.18
CA GLU A 297 2.04 -23.27 4.22
C GLU A 297 1.54 -23.01 2.80
N PHE A 298 2.46 -22.72 1.89
CA PHE A 298 2.17 -22.48 0.48
C PHE A 298 3.34 -22.93 -0.39
N ALA A 299 3.08 -23.21 -1.67
CA ALA A 299 4.11 -23.60 -2.62
C ALA A 299 4.47 -22.40 -3.50
N ARG A 300 5.77 -22.11 -3.64
CA ARG A 300 6.30 -21.06 -4.53
C ARG A 300 7.55 -21.57 -5.23
N LYS A 301 7.58 -21.49 -6.58
CA LYS A 301 8.71 -21.93 -7.43
C LYS A 301 9.24 -23.33 -7.07
N GLY A 302 8.34 -24.29 -6.87
CA GLY A 302 8.68 -25.68 -6.55
C GLY A 302 9.12 -25.96 -5.11
N SER A 303 9.20 -24.93 -4.25
CA SER A 303 9.55 -25.06 -2.84
C SER A 303 8.31 -24.86 -1.96
N LYS A 304 8.18 -25.65 -0.88
CA LYS A 304 7.20 -25.38 0.19
C LYS A 304 7.76 -24.29 1.11
N LYS A 305 7.04 -23.18 1.21
CA LYS A 305 7.30 -22.09 2.15
C LYS A 305 6.25 -22.10 3.25
N SER A 306 6.57 -21.51 4.39
CA SER A 306 5.62 -21.32 5.48
C SER A 306 5.84 -20.00 6.19
N VAL A 307 4.76 -19.34 6.55
CA VAL A 307 4.76 -18.14 7.41
C VAL A 307 3.86 -18.36 8.61
N THR A 308 4.09 -17.60 9.67
CA THR A 308 3.14 -17.42 10.75
C THR A 308 2.39 -16.12 10.51
N VAL A 309 1.07 -16.18 10.51
CA VAL A 309 0.22 -14.99 10.48
C VAL A 309 -0.44 -14.83 11.84
N GLN A 310 -0.20 -13.68 12.46
CA GLN A 310 -0.80 -13.28 13.73
C GLN A 310 -1.96 -12.31 13.45
N PHE A 311 -3.19 -12.74 13.76
CA PHE A 311 -4.34 -11.86 13.89
C PHE A 311 -4.27 -11.12 15.23
N VAL A 312 -4.31 -9.79 15.18
CA VAL A 312 -4.30 -8.92 16.35
C VAL A 312 -5.73 -8.58 16.74
N GLY A 313 -6.15 -9.11 17.89
CA GLY A 313 -7.46 -8.86 18.48
C GLY A 313 -7.59 -7.46 19.07
N SER A 314 -8.84 -7.04 19.30
CA SER A 314 -9.19 -5.77 19.96
C SER A 314 -9.10 -5.82 21.49
N GLY A 315 -9.06 -7.02 22.08
CA GLY A 315 -9.01 -7.26 23.52
C GLY A 315 -7.62 -7.13 24.14
N LEU A 316 -6.77 -6.22 23.65
CA LEU A 316 -5.46 -5.94 24.26
C LEU A 316 -5.68 -5.36 25.65
N THR A 317 -5.63 -6.20 26.68
CA THR A 317 -5.56 -5.72 28.07
C THR A 317 -4.30 -4.86 28.24
N PHE A 318 -4.41 -3.79 29.03
CA PHE A 318 -3.32 -2.84 29.33
C PHE A 318 -1.96 -3.53 29.64
N TRP A 319 -1.99 -4.71 30.25
CA TRP A 319 -0.81 -5.49 30.64
C TRP A 319 -0.12 -6.24 29.47
N GLU A 320 -0.87 -6.71 28.47
CA GLU A 320 -0.29 -7.32 27.27
C GLU A 320 0.39 -6.27 26.37
N GLN A 321 -0.13 -5.03 26.40
CA GLN A 321 0.45 -3.89 25.72
C GLN A 321 1.82 -3.50 26.30
N MET A 322 2.04 -3.67 27.60
CA MET A 322 3.33 -3.44 28.24
C MET A 322 4.36 -4.54 27.97
N LYS A 323 3.94 -5.82 27.91
CA LYS A 323 4.86 -6.95 27.69
C LYS A 323 5.57 -6.86 26.33
N PHE A 324 4.88 -6.44 25.28
CA PHE A 324 5.50 -6.24 23.94
C PHE A 324 6.60 -5.16 23.94
N HIS A 325 6.49 -4.13 24.79
CA HIS A 325 7.51 -3.09 24.94
C HIS A 325 8.76 -3.57 25.69
N ILE A 326 8.63 -4.61 26.52
CA ILE A 326 9.70 -5.15 27.34
C ILE A 326 10.48 -6.23 26.58
N THR A 327 9.81 -7.11 25.82
CA THR A 327 10.48 -8.11 24.98
C THR A 327 11.31 -7.50 23.85
N SER A 328 10.92 -6.34 23.30
CA SER A 328 11.74 -5.62 22.31
C SER A 328 12.99 -4.96 22.89
N ARG A 329 13.05 -4.72 24.21
CA ARG A 329 14.25 -4.22 24.91
C ARG A 329 15.15 -5.35 25.42
N LEU A 330 14.59 -6.47 25.85
CA LEU A 330 15.37 -7.62 26.36
C LEU A 330 16.09 -8.42 25.26
N GLY A 331 15.65 -8.33 24.01
CA GLY A 331 16.39 -8.88 22.86
C GLY A 331 17.74 -8.19 22.58
N LYS A 332 18.02 -7.04 23.22
CA LYS A 332 19.30 -6.32 23.12
C LYS A 332 20.27 -6.57 24.29
N LEU A 333 19.92 -7.45 25.25
CA LEU A 333 20.73 -7.72 26.44
C LEU A 333 21.35 -9.13 26.48
N LYS A 334 21.29 -9.88 25.36
CA LYS A 334 22.13 -11.07 25.14
C LYS A 334 23.08 -10.83 23.97
N LEU A 335 24.03 -9.93 24.17
CA LEU A 335 25.28 -9.77 23.44
C LEU A 335 26.05 -8.67 24.19
N ILE A 336 26.57 -9.04 25.36
CA ILE A 336 27.75 -8.42 25.97
C ILE A 336 28.73 -9.56 26.20
#